data_AF-A0A9P0NZH8-F1
#
_entry.id   AF-A0A9P0NZH8-F1
#
_cell.length_a   1.000
_cell.length_b   1.000
_cell.length_c   1.000
_cell.angle_alpha   90.00
_cell.angle_beta   90.00
_cell.angle_gamma   90.00
#
_symmetry.space_group_name_H-M   'P 1'
#
loop_
_entity.id
_entity.type
_entity.pdbx_description
1 polymer ?
#
loop_
_entity_poly.entity_id
_entity_poly.type
_entity_poly.pdbx_seq_one_letter_code
_entity_poly.pdbx_strand_id
1 'polypeptide(L)'
;MRDISEDFKKYPGVIGAVDGTHIFVKVEKSQQDGYIDGYRRTSINLIPICDSNTLFTYLFLGYPGSAHDSRVFENSIMCKDIERHGPNFYFLDTQ
;
A
#
# COMPACT_ATOMS: atom_id res chain seq x y z
N MET A 1 -15.09 4.30 -9.92
CA MET A 1 -14.33 3.36 -9.07
C MET A 1 -14.86 1.98 -9.42
N ARG A 2 -14.02 1.06 -9.93
CA ARG A 2 -14.46 -0.31 -10.19
C ARG A 2 -14.60 -1.04 -8.85
N ASP A 3 -15.55 -1.95 -8.77
CA ASP A 3 -15.73 -2.80 -7.61
C ASP A 3 -14.64 -3.89 -7.64
N ILE A 4 -13.65 -3.75 -6.75
CA ILE A 4 -12.52 -4.69 -6.63
C ILE A 4 -13.00 -6.07 -6.13
N SER A 5 -14.15 -6.15 -5.45
CA SER A 5 -14.68 -7.42 -4.95
C SER A 5 -15.03 -8.39 -6.07
N GLU A 6 -15.57 -7.88 -7.18
CA GLU A 6 -15.90 -8.67 -8.38
C GLU A 6 -14.64 -9.10 -9.14
N ASP A 7 -13.53 -8.36 -9.01
CA ASP A 7 -12.27 -8.74 -9.61
C ASP A 7 -11.59 -9.87 -8.81
N PHE A 8 -11.64 -9.84 -7.46
CA PHE A 8 -11.12 -10.94 -6.65
C PHE A 8 -11.79 -12.29 -6.96
N LYS A 9 -13.11 -12.29 -7.22
CA LYS A 9 -13.86 -13.51 -7.61
C LYS A 9 -13.34 -14.18 -8.89
N LYS A 10 -12.64 -13.44 -9.75
CA LYS A 10 -12.05 -13.97 -11.01
C LYS A 10 -10.73 -14.70 -10.80
N TYR A 11 -10.11 -14.57 -9.63
CA TYR A 11 -8.80 -15.13 -9.33
C TYR A 11 -8.87 -16.05 -8.11
N PRO A 12 -9.26 -17.33 -8.29
CA PRO A 12 -9.30 -18.31 -7.19
C PRO A 12 -7.96 -18.42 -6.47
N GLY A 13 -7.99 -18.34 -5.13
CA GLY A 13 -6.79 -18.39 -4.29
C GLY A 13 -6.14 -17.03 -4.04
N VAL A 14 -6.68 -15.93 -4.58
CA VAL A 14 -6.29 -14.58 -4.14
C VAL A 14 -6.97 -14.26 -2.82
N ILE A 15 -6.15 -13.98 -1.80
CA ILE A 15 -6.56 -13.72 -0.42
C ILE A 15 -6.63 -12.21 -0.08
N GLY A 16 -6.23 -11.35 -1.02
CA GLY A 16 -6.28 -9.89 -0.88
C GLY A 16 -5.40 -9.18 -1.91
N ALA A 17 -5.22 -7.86 -1.73
CA ALA A 17 -4.38 -7.02 -2.58
C ALA A 17 -3.52 -6.03 -1.77
N VAL A 18 -2.41 -5.63 -2.39
CA VAL A 18 -1.52 -4.56 -1.94
C VAL A 18 -1.37 -3.57 -3.09
N ASP A 19 -1.44 -2.28 -2.81
CA ASP A 19 -1.26 -1.24 -3.83
C ASP A 19 -0.43 -0.07 -3.28
N GLY A 20 0.14 0.76 -4.16
CA GLY A 20 0.80 2.02 -3.81
C GLY A 20 -0.18 3.19 -3.96
N THR A 21 -0.43 3.95 -2.90
CA THR A 21 -1.35 5.09 -2.91
C THR A 21 -0.67 6.35 -2.41
N HIS A 22 -0.82 7.45 -3.14
CA HIS A 22 -0.33 8.77 -2.71
C HIS A 22 -1.40 9.53 -1.91
N ILE A 23 -1.03 9.99 -0.72
CA ILE A 23 -1.84 10.92 0.08
C ILE A 23 -1.24 12.32 -0.05
N PHE A 24 -2.03 13.29 -0.53
CA PHE A 24 -1.54 14.66 -0.62
C PHE A 24 -1.38 15.28 0.76
N VAL A 25 -0.22 15.91 0.97
CA VAL A 25 0.12 16.58 2.22
C VAL A 25 0.65 17.98 1.93
N LYS A 26 0.48 18.88 2.90
CA LYS A 26 1.14 20.18 2.88
C LYS A 26 2.47 20.04 3.61
N VAL A 27 3.55 20.44 2.95
CA VAL A 27 4.92 20.38 3.49
C VAL A 27 5.55 21.76 3.34
N GLU A 28 6.36 22.15 4.32
CA GLU A 28 7.13 23.40 4.27
C GLU A 28 7.98 23.48 3.01
N LYS A 29 8.06 24.66 2.40
CA LYS A 29 8.75 24.86 1.10
C LYS A 29 10.18 24.32 1.09
N SER A 30 10.89 24.45 2.21
CA SER A 30 12.26 23.95 2.38
C SER A 30 12.39 22.42 2.36
N GLN A 31 11.29 21.68 2.50
CA GLN A 31 11.26 20.23 2.57
C GLN A 31 10.53 19.59 1.37
N GLN A 32 9.95 20.38 0.46
CA GLN A 32 9.08 19.87 -0.60
C GLN A 32 9.78 18.94 -1.58
N ASP A 33 11.06 19.14 -1.86
CA ASP A 33 11.80 18.37 -2.87
C ASP A 33 11.70 16.85 -2.65
N GLY A 34 11.68 16.41 -1.39
CA GLY A 34 11.51 14.99 -1.06
C GLY A 34 10.08 14.47 -1.25
N TYR A 35 9.06 15.33 -1.23
CA TYR A 35 7.65 14.93 -1.24
C TYR A 35 6.99 15.11 -2.61
N ILE A 36 7.67 15.74 -3.57
CA ILE A 36 7.14 15.94 -4.91
C ILE A 36 7.06 14.59 -5.63
N ASP A 37 5.83 14.19 -5.98
CA ASP A 37 5.53 13.01 -6.79
C ASP A 37 5.79 13.25 -8.29
N GLY A 38 5.63 12.20 -9.10
CA GLY A 38 5.72 12.29 -10.57
C GLY A 38 4.70 13.23 -11.22
N TYR A 39 3.69 13.67 -10.48
CA TYR A 39 2.64 14.62 -10.89
C TYR A 39 2.90 16.04 -10.38
N ARG A 40 4.08 16.32 -9.83
CA ARG A 40 4.48 17.63 -9.28
C ARG A 40 3.63 18.07 -8.08
N ARG A 41 3.10 17.13 -7.29
CA ARG A 41 2.34 17.39 -6.06
C ARG A 41 3.08 16.85 -4.86
N THR A 42 2.96 17.53 -3.73
CA THR A 42 3.52 17.05 -2.46
C THR A 42 2.64 15.95 -1.88
N SER A 43 3.18 14.75 -1.74
CA SER A 43 2.47 13.60 -1.18
C SER A 43 3.36 12.75 -0.28
N ILE A 44 2.73 11.86 0.47
CA ILE A 44 3.37 10.71 1.11
C ILE A 44 2.81 9.42 0.51
N ASN A 45 3.61 8.37 0.52
CA ASN A 45 3.20 7.05 0.11
C ASN A 45 2.48 6.32 1.26
N LEU A 46 1.41 5.63 0.88
CA LEU A 46 0.64 4.69 1.65
C LEU A 46 0.67 3.36 0.89
N ILE A 47 1.00 2.27 1.57
CA ILE A 47 0.80 0.91 1.07
C ILE A 47 -0.31 0.28 1.92
N PRO A 48 -1.57 0.31 1.46
CA PRO A 48 -2.63 -0.46 2.10
C PRO A 48 -2.57 -1.95 1.74
N ILE A 49 -2.99 -2.78 2.70
CA ILE A 49 -3.43 -4.14 2.45
C ILE A 49 -4.94 -4.19 2.54
N CYS A 50 -5.55 -4.88 1.60
CA CYS A 50 -6.97 -5.13 1.54
C CYS A 50 -7.24 -6.65 1.49
N ASP A 51 -8.18 -7.16 2.28
CA ASP A 51 -8.63 -8.55 2.17
C ASP A 51 -9.55 -8.77 0.96
N SER A 52 -9.93 -10.02 0.70
CA SER A 52 -10.86 -10.36 -0.38
C SER A 52 -12.28 -9.78 -0.20
N ASN A 53 -12.63 -9.34 1.02
CA ASN A 53 -13.88 -8.63 1.34
C ASN A 53 -13.78 -7.13 1.12
N THR A 54 -12.68 -6.65 0.53
CA THR A 54 -12.42 -5.23 0.24
C THR A 54 -12.26 -4.36 1.49
N LEU A 55 -11.87 -4.95 2.62
CA LEU A 55 -11.59 -4.23 3.86
C LEU A 55 -10.09 -4.01 4.03
N PHE A 56 -9.72 -2.78 4.41
CA PHE A 56 -8.34 -2.48 4.78
C PHE A 56 -7.98 -3.18 6.10
N THR A 57 -7.05 -4.11 6.05
CA THR A 57 -6.57 -4.86 7.23
C THR A 57 -5.29 -4.27 7.80
N TYR A 58 -4.52 -3.56 6.97
CA TYR A 58 -3.24 -2.98 7.36
C TYR A 58 -2.89 -1.77 6.49
N LEU A 59 -2.19 -0.81 7.08
CA LEU A 59 -1.72 0.40 6.41
C LEU A 59 -0.26 0.67 6.80
N PHE A 60 0.62 0.81 5.81
CA PHE A 60 1.97 1.34 6.00
C PHE A 60 2.09 2.71 5.34
N LEU A 61 2.56 3.72 6.06
CA LEU A 61 2.62 5.10 5.57
C LEU A 61 3.88 5.83 6.03
N GLY A 62 4.15 6.97 5.38
CA GLY A 62 5.11 7.97 5.87
C GLY A 62 6.36 8.13 5.01
N TYR A 63 6.48 7.37 3.92
CA TYR A 63 7.53 7.62 2.94
C TYR A 63 7.20 8.86 2.11
N PRO A 64 8.19 9.69 1.76
CA PRO A 64 7.96 10.82 0.88
C PRO A 64 7.45 10.37 -0.50
N GLY A 65 6.54 11.13 -1.11
CA GLY A 65 5.89 10.79 -2.39
C GLY A 65 6.83 10.72 -3.60
N SER A 66 8.09 11.12 -3.46
CA SER A 66 9.12 10.87 -4.49
C SER A 66 9.67 9.44 -4.45
N ALA A 67 9.47 8.71 -3.35
CA ALA A 67 9.97 7.35 -3.22
C ALA A 67 9.17 6.39 -4.10
N HIS A 68 9.87 5.44 -4.73
CA HIS A 68 9.25 4.37 -5.51
C HIS A 68 8.50 3.38 -4.60
N ASP A 69 7.34 2.91 -5.05
CA ASP A 69 6.50 1.95 -4.30
C ASP A 69 7.24 0.68 -3.89
N SER A 70 8.11 0.15 -4.77
CA SER A 70 8.96 -1.00 -4.45
C SER A 70 9.85 -0.75 -3.24
N ARG A 71 10.47 0.43 -3.18
CA ARG A 71 11.30 0.83 -2.05
C ARG A 71 10.47 0.99 -0.78
N VAL A 72 9.28 1.56 -0.87
CA VAL A 72 8.37 1.69 0.28
C VAL A 72 7.94 0.31 0.80
N PHE A 73 7.63 -0.62 -0.11
CA PHE A 73 7.26 -2.00 0.21
C PHE A 73 8.41 -2.75 0.90
N GLU A 74 9.60 -2.77 0.30
CA GLU A 74 10.79 -3.43 0.85
C GLU A 74 11.17 -2.94 2.25
N ASN A 75 10.90 -1.66 2.54
CA ASN A 75 11.19 -1.08 3.85
C ASN A 75 10.03 -1.22 4.85
N SER A 76 8.86 -1.70 4.43
CA SER A 76 7.74 -1.94 5.31
C SER A 76 8.01 -3.11 6.25
N ILE A 77 7.49 -3.03 7.48
CA ILE A 77 7.52 -4.17 8.41
C ILE A 77 6.72 -5.35 7.83
N MET A 78 5.67 -5.06 7.07
CA MET A 78 4.87 -6.03 6.35
C MET A 78 5.72 -6.93 5.43
N CYS A 79 6.61 -6.38 4.61
CA CYS A 79 7.45 -7.19 3.73
C CYS A 79 8.29 -8.21 4.52
N LYS A 80 8.89 -7.76 5.64
CA LYS A 80 9.70 -8.62 6.53
C LYS A 80 8.87 -9.70 7.20
N ASP A 81 7.66 -9.34 7.62
CA ASP A 81 6.74 -10.25 8.28
C ASP A 81 6.19 -11.29 7.29
N ILE A 82 5.89 -10.91 6.04
CA ILE A 82 5.50 -11.85 4.98
C ILE A 82 6.65 -12.82 4.66
N GLU A 83 7.89 -12.34 4.58
CA GLU A 83 9.06 -13.19 4.37
C GLU A 83 9.28 -14.18 5.53
N ARG A 84 8.99 -13.77 6.77
CA ARG A 84 9.23 -14.57 7.97
C ARG A 84 8.08 -15.54 8.31
N HIS A 85 6.84 -15.11 8.12
CA HIS A 85 5.64 -15.79 8.60
C HIS A 85 4.72 -16.27 7.47
N GLY A 86 5.00 -15.88 6.22
CA GLY A 86 4.14 -16.14 5.07
C GLY A 86 3.01 -15.12 4.92
N PRO A 87 2.32 -15.11 3.77
CA PRO A 87 1.29 -14.12 3.45
C PRO A 87 0.07 -14.19 4.39
N ASN A 88 -0.24 -15.36 4.93
CA ASN A 88 -1.41 -15.57 5.81
C ASN A 88 -1.35 -14.78 7.12
N PHE A 89 -0.20 -14.20 7.47
CA PHE A 89 -0.06 -13.33 8.65
C PHE A 89 -0.85 -12.02 8.53
N TYR A 90 -1.00 -11.48 7.31
CA TYR A 90 -1.76 -10.25 7.03
C TYR A 90 -3.05 -10.49 6.25
N PHE A 91 -3.06 -11.54 5.45
CA PHE A 91 -4.22 -11.98 4.67
C PHE A 91 -4.83 -13.18 5.37
N LEU A 92 -5.64 -12.93 6.41
CA LEU A 92 -6.35 -14.00 7.09
C LEU A 92 -7.31 -14.64 6.08
N ASP A 93 -7.26 -15.97 5.94
CA ASP A 93 -8.28 -16.72 5.20
C ASP A 93 -9.63 -16.49 5.90
N THR A 94 -10.41 -15.53 5.41
CA THR A 94 -11.84 -15.51 5.68
C THR A 94 -12.46 -16.63 4.87
N GLN A 95 -12.81 -17.72 5.56
CA GLN A 95 -13.59 -18.85 5.02
C GLN A 95 -14.90 -18.39 4.39
#